data_AF-A0A174W1D6-F1
#
_entry.id   AF-A0A174W1D6-F1
#
_cell.length_a   1.000
_cell.length_b   1.000
_cell.length_c   1.000
_cell.angle_alpha   90.00
_cell.angle_beta   90.00
_cell.angle_gamma   90.00
#
_symmetry.space_group_name_H-M   'P 1'
#
loop_
_entity.id
_entity.type
_entity.pdbx_description
1 polymer ?
#
loop_
_entity_poly.entity_id
_entity_poly.type
_entity_poly.pdbx_seq_one_letter_code
_entity_poly.pdbx_strand_id
1 'polypeptide(L)'
;MKTTKQIYLLMEKKGRELAALAEGLDKIIVTEETLRNMFDGKETDSVNASPILEKGVSVQAGDKIKDYLIFEVMDREEDSFKIHCESYQEYCGKEKTLPVATPLWAYTADISVSFGEEISISAESFDNAFVSVYRKQKLFEKADQYMRENVEPGTQNIIGFIRVMAFINYLSEHPELKEMENKADVGKSRKKISADKQPARKSPRVISLNGIRVISSNEKLTRKLRSKTRQRLTEAWCVRGHCRHYKTGKTVYIKPYMKGSGKTIPKEYKLS
;
A
#
# COMPACT_ATOMS: atom_id res chain seq x y z
N MET A 1 0.82 -19.90 -38.19
CA MET A 1 1.33 -20.12 -36.82
C MET A 1 2.65 -19.40 -36.46
N LYS A 2 3.22 -18.50 -37.29
CA LYS A 2 4.44 -17.75 -36.93
C LYS A 2 4.20 -16.56 -35.98
N THR A 3 3.00 -15.97 -36.01
CA THR A 3 2.63 -14.74 -35.27
C THR A 3 2.47 -14.94 -33.76
N THR A 4 1.80 -15.99 -33.31
CA THR A 4 1.53 -16.22 -31.87
C THR A 4 2.81 -16.47 -31.07
N LYS A 5 3.73 -17.29 -31.62
CA LYS A 5 5.04 -17.54 -30.98
C LYS A 5 5.87 -16.26 -30.88
N GLN A 6 5.83 -15.41 -31.91
CA GLN A 6 6.50 -14.11 -31.91
C GLN A 6 5.93 -13.17 -30.86
N ILE A 7 4.60 -13.14 -30.69
CA ILE A 7 3.92 -12.33 -29.65
C ILE A 7 4.40 -12.77 -28.26
N TYR A 8 4.41 -14.06 -27.96
CA TYR A 8 4.86 -14.55 -26.66
C TYR A 8 6.32 -14.24 -26.36
N LEU A 9 7.21 -14.33 -27.36
CA LEU A 9 8.60 -13.92 -27.20
C LEU A 9 8.74 -12.42 -26.88
N LEU A 10 7.90 -11.56 -27.49
CA LEU A 10 7.85 -10.13 -27.18
C LEU A 10 7.36 -9.87 -25.76
N MET A 11 6.32 -10.59 -25.31
CA MET A 11 5.80 -10.49 -23.94
C MET A 11 6.85 -10.93 -22.92
N GLU A 12 7.52 -12.06 -23.15
CA GLU A 12 8.57 -12.58 -22.26
C GLU A 12 9.76 -11.60 -22.17
N LYS A 13 10.16 -11.01 -23.30
CA LYS A 13 11.18 -9.97 -23.32
C LYS A 13 10.77 -8.76 -22.49
N LYS A 14 9.55 -8.22 -22.72
CA LYS A 14 9.02 -7.07 -21.97
C LYS A 14 8.91 -7.39 -20.47
N GLY A 15 8.42 -8.58 -20.12
CA GLY A 15 8.33 -9.03 -18.73
C GLY A 15 9.69 -9.05 -18.03
N ARG A 16 10.76 -9.53 -18.69
CA ARG A 16 12.12 -9.48 -18.14
C ARG A 16 12.64 -8.06 -17.93
N GLU A 17 12.36 -7.15 -18.87
CA GLU A 17 12.72 -5.73 -18.75
C GLU A 17 12.02 -5.09 -17.55
N LEU A 18 10.72 -5.34 -17.39
CA LEU A 18 9.93 -4.84 -16.26
C LEU A 18 10.34 -5.46 -14.93
N ALA A 19 10.72 -6.74 -14.91
CA ALA A 19 11.23 -7.39 -13.72
C ALA A 19 12.51 -6.72 -13.20
N ALA A 20 13.45 -6.40 -14.10
CA ALA A 20 14.66 -5.66 -13.74
C ALA A 20 14.35 -4.24 -13.24
N LEU A 21 13.40 -3.54 -13.87
CA LEU A 21 12.93 -2.23 -13.41
C LEU A 21 12.35 -2.29 -12.00
N ALA A 22 11.56 -3.33 -11.70
CA ALA A 22 10.89 -3.52 -10.42
C ALA A 22 11.84 -3.80 -9.25
N GLU A 23 13.08 -4.24 -9.46
CA GLU A 23 14.03 -4.53 -8.38
C GLU A 23 14.44 -3.29 -7.59
N GLY A 24 14.57 -2.14 -8.26
CA GLY A 24 15.04 -0.89 -7.66
C GLY A 24 13.95 -0.03 -6.99
N LEU A 25 12.69 -0.44 -7.09
CA LEU A 25 11.54 0.35 -6.66
C LEU A 25 10.98 -0.09 -5.31
N ASP A 26 10.37 0.85 -4.58
CA ASP A 26 9.60 0.55 -3.38
C ASP A 26 8.40 -0.33 -3.74
N LYS A 27 8.09 -1.31 -2.87
CA LYS A 27 7.10 -2.36 -3.16
C LYS A 27 5.96 -2.36 -2.14
N ILE A 28 4.75 -2.58 -2.62
CA ILE A 28 3.55 -2.85 -1.83
C ILE A 28 3.08 -4.23 -2.24
N ILE A 29 3.07 -5.18 -1.30
CA ILE A 29 2.83 -6.60 -1.58
C ILE A 29 1.61 -7.04 -0.78
N VAL A 30 0.65 -7.65 -1.46
CA VAL A 30 -0.59 -8.18 -0.87
C VAL A 30 -0.83 -9.61 -1.39
N THR A 31 -1.41 -10.48 -0.57
CA THR A 31 -1.86 -11.81 -1.02
C THR A 31 -3.30 -11.73 -1.54
N GLU A 32 -3.70 -12.66 -2.39
CA GLU A 32 -5.08 -12.75 -2.89
C GLU A 32 -6.11 -12.90 -1.74
N GLU A 33 -5.77 -13.68 -0.71
CA GLU A 33 -6.58 -13.83 0.50
C GLU A 33 -6.76 -12.50 1.24
N THR A 34 -5.67 -11.78 1.49
CA THR A 34 -5.75 -10.47 2.15
C THR A 34 -6.56 -9.49 1.32
N LEU A 35 -6.37 -9.46 -0.01
CA LEU A 35 -7.09 -8.57 -0.92
C LEU A 35 -8.61 -8.82 -0.89
N ARG A 36 -9.04 -10.09 -0.88
CA ARG A 36 -10.46 -10.47 -0.82
C ARG A 36 -11.13 -9.97 0.46
N ASN A 37 -10.46 -10.13 1.59
CA ASN A 37 -11.01 -9.83 2.91
C ASN A 37 -10.82 -8.35 3.32
N MET A 38 -10.25 -7.51 2.44
CA MET A 38 -10.18 -6.07 2.69
C MET A 38 -11.58 -5.49 2.81
N PHE A 39 -11.79 -4.65 3.82
CA PHE A 39 -13.10 -4.05 4.15
C PHE A 39 -14.17 -5.00 4.72
N ASP A 40 -13.89 -6.28 4.93
CA ASP A 40 -14.85 -7.17 5.61
C ASP A 40 -15.23 -6.61 6.98
N GLY A 41 -16.55 -6.43 7.17
CA GLY A 41 -17.15 -5.89 8.40
C GLY A 41 -16.85 -4.43 8.68
N LYS A 42 -16.50 -3.61 7.67
CA LYS A 42 -16.15 -2.20 7.82
C LYS A 42 -17.11 -1.31 7.05
N GLU A 43 -17.47 -0.17 7.64
CA GLU A 43 -18.24 0.88 6.95
C GLU A 43 -17.32 1.63 5.98
N THR A 44 -17.82 1.86 4.76
CA THR A 44 -17.07 2.45 3.64
C THR A 44 -17.92 3.47 2.90
N ASP A 45 -18.37 4.50 3.60
CA ASP A 45 -19.25 5.53 3.01
C ASP A 45 -18.52 6.38 1.96
N SER A 46 -17.21 6.58 2.12
CA SER A 46 -16.32 7.15 1.12
C SER A 46 -14.90 6.66 1.38
N VAL A 47 -14.14 6.33 0.32
CA VAL A 47 -12.78 5.84 0.47
C VAL A 47 -11.82 6.58 -0.44
N ASN A 48 -10.83 7.24 0.18
CA ASN A 48 -9.72 7.87 -0.52
C ASN A 48 -8.79 6.80 -1.11
N ALA A 49 -8.72 6.68 -2.44
CA ALA A 49 -7.88 5.70 -3.12
C ALA A 49 -6.52 6.26 -3.60
N SER A 50 -6.14 7.47 -3.17
CA SER A 50 -4.93 8.13 -3.63
C SER A 50 -3.66 7.31 -3.32
N PRO A 51 -2.74 7.14 -4.29
CA PRO A 51 -1.52 6.36 -4.09
C PRO A 51 -0.64 6.90 -2.98
N ILE A 52 -0.16 6.02 -2.10
CA ILE A 52 0.75 6.39 -1.01
C ILE A 52 2.21 6.59 -1.45
N LEU A 53 2.52 6.25 -2.70
CA LEU A 53 3.83 6.40 -3.36
C LEU A 53 3.61 7.17 -4.66
N GLU A 54 4.58 8.00 -5.07
CA GLU A 54 4.56 8.60 -6.41
C GLU A 54 5.01 7.62 -7.49
N LYS A 55 5.93 6.72 -7.14
CA LYS A 55 6.42 5.68 -8.03
C LYS A 55 6.73 4.42 -7.22
N GLY A 56 6.31 3.27 -7.72
CA GLY A 56 6.49 2.02 -6.99
C GLY A 56 5.98 0.81 -7.74
N VAL A 57 5.96 -0.32 -7.03
CA VAL A 57 5.45 -1.58 -7.55
C VAL A 57 4.40 -2.14 -6.60
N SER A 58 3.19 -2.34 -7.11
CA SER A 58 2.17 -3.14 -6.45
C SER A 58 2.30 -4.59 -6.88
N VAL A 59 2.34 -5.50 -5.91
CA VAL A 59 2.49 -6.94 -6.13
C VAL A 59 1.30 -7.66 -5.53
N GLN A 60 0.50 -8.28 -6.37
CA GLN A 60 -0.61 -9.14 -5.96
C GLN A 60 -0.14 -10.59 -6.09
N ALA A 61 0.04 -11.25 -4.95
CA ALA A 61 0.56 -12.60 -4.89
C ALA A 61 -0.60 -13.60 -4.77
N GLY A 62 -0.91 -14.28 -5.87
CA GLY A 62 -1.74 -15.48 -5.89
C GLY A 62 -0.89 -16.75 -5.73
N ASP A 63 -1.57 -17.90 -5.66
CA ASP A 63 -0.91 -19.20 -5.42
C ASP A 63 0.02 -19.64 -6.55
N LYS A 64 -0.36 -19.35 -7.80
CA LYS A 64 0.37 -19.77 -9.00
C LYS A 64 0.95 -18.61 -9.79
N ILE A 65 0.42 -17.41 -9.63
CA ILE A 65 0.79 -16.22 -10.40
C ILE A 65 0.98 -15.05 -9.45
N LYS A 66 2.01 -14.25 -9.70
CA LYS A 66 2.16 -12.93 -9.11
C LYS A 66 1.97 -11.89 -10.20
N ASP A 67 1.07 -10.95 -9.94
CA ASP A 67 0.87 -9.77 -10.78
C ASP A 67 1.69 -8.62 -10.23
N TYR A 68 2.55 -8.05 -11.07
CA TYR A 68 3.34 -6.88 -10.76
C TYR A 68 2.80 -5.71 -11.57
N LEU A 69 2.40 -4.65 -10.88
CA LEU A 69 2.01 -3.37 -11.47
C LEU A 69 3.02 -2.32 -11.05
N ILE A 70 3.88 -1.92 -11.98
CA ILE A 70 4.77 -0.76 -11.83
C ILE A 70 3.93 0.47 -12.16
N PHE A 71 3.93 1.46 -11.30
CA PHE A 71 3.14 2.67 -11.48
C PHE A 71 3.97 3.92 -11.21
N GLU A 72 3.59 4.99 -11.90
CA GLU A 72 4.08 6.36 -11.70
C GLU A 72 2.89 7.30 -11.77
N VAL A 73 2.72 8.11 -10.72
CA VAL A 73 1.66 9.11 -10.63
C VAL A 73 2.05 10.28 -11.52
N MET A 74 1.22 10.52 -12.53
CA MET A 74 1.42 11.59 -13.52
C MET A 74 0.80 12.90 -13.01
N ASP A 75 -0.46 12.81 -12.56
CA ASP A 75 -1.24 13.93 -12.03
C ASP A 75 -1.99 13.50 -10.77
N ARG A 76 -2.21 14.45 -9.85
CA ARG A 76 -2.99 14.23 -8.63
C ARG A 76 -3.81 15.48 -8.30
N GLU A 77 -5.09 15.25 -8.05
CA GLU A 77 -6.04 16.23 -7.53
C GLU A 77 -6.54 15.75 -6.15
N GLU A 78 -7.54 16.42 -5.59
CA GLU A 78 -8.07 16.10 -4.26
C GLU A 78 -8.77 14.73 -4.23
N ASP A 79 -9.56 14.44 -5.26
CA ASP A 79 -10.44 13.29 -5.41
C ASP A 79 -10.14 12.45 -6.67
N SER A 80 -9.04 12.77 -7.37
CA SER A 80 -8.63 12.09 -8.60
C SER A 80 -7.11 11.95 -8.74
N PHE A 81 -6.68 10.99 -9.54
CA PHE A 81 -5.29 10.88 -9.96
C PHE A 81 -5.16 10.19 -11.32
N LYS A 82 -4.04 10.45 -11.98
CA LYS A 82 -3.61 9.75 -13.20
C LYS A 82 -2.34 8.97 -12.94
N ILE A 83 -2.28 7.74 -13.43
CA ILE A 83 -1.08 6.91 -13.38
C ILE A 83 -0.67 6.44 -14.77
N HIS A 84 0.63 6.48 -15.03
CA HIS A 84 1.24 5.62 -16.02
C HIS A 84 1.55 4.27 -15.36
N CYS A 85 1.17 3.18 -16.00
CA CYS A 85 1.42 1.85 -15.46
C CYS A 85 1.96 0.87 -16.48
N GLU A 86 2.86 0.01 -16.01
CA GLU A 86 3.39 -1.13 -16.73
C GLU A 86 3.21 -2.38 -15.87
N SER A 87 2.65 -3.43 -16.47
CA SER A 87 2.34 -4.65 -15.74
C SER A 87 3.04 -5.84 -16.36
N TYR A 88 3.40 -6.80 -15.52
CA TYR A 88 3.82 -8.13 -15.95
C TYR A 88 3.41 -9.21 -14.95
N GLN A 89 3.28 -10.44 -15.44
CA GLN A 89 3.02 -11.61 -14.62
C GLN A 89 4.25 -12.50 -14.47
N GLU A 90 4.39 -13.08 -13.29
CA GLU A 90 5.37 -14.12 -12.97
C GLU A 90 4.66 -15.39 -12.53
N TYR A 91 4.88 -16.49 -13.24
CA TYR A 91 4.39 -17.80 -12.82
C TYR A 91 5.28 -18.36 -11.71
N CYS A 92 4.66 -18.65 -10.56
CA CYS A 92 5.30 -19.19 -9.35
C CYS A 92 4.77 -20.58 -8.97
N GLY A 93 4.01 -21.24 -9.85
CA GLY A 93 3.45 -22.56 -9.55
C GLY A 93 4.53 -23.64 -9.38
N LYS A 94 4.17 -24.71 -8.65
CA LYS A 94 5.07 -25.85 -8.38
C LYS A 94 5.45 -26.62 -9.65
N GLU A 95 4.61 -26.55 -10.68
CA GLU A 95 4.86 -27.15 -11.99
C GLU A 95 5.93 -26.31 -12.70
N LYS A 96 7.08 -26.88 -13.06
CA LYS A 96 8.19 -26.11 -13.68
C LYS A 96 7.90 -25.58 -15.08
N THR A 97 6.73 -25.88 -15.62
CA THR A 97 6.30 -25.50 -16.96
C THR A 97 4.97 -24.77 -16.85
N LEU A 98 4.91 -23.56 -17.41
CA LEU A 98 3.63 -22.89 -17.63
C LEU A 98 2.71 -23.82 -18.42
N PRO A 99 1.42 -23.92 -18.07
CA PRO A 99 0.45 -24.53 -18.95
C PRO A 99 0.54 -23.85 -20.33
N VAL A 100 0.56 -24.65 -21.40
CA VAL A 100 0.82 -24.23 -22.79
C VAL A 100 -0.13 -23.11 -23.29
N ALA A 101 -1.18 -22.82 -22.53
CA ALA A 101 -2.22 -21.83 -22.82
C ALA A 101 -2.33 -20.68 -21.79
N THR A 102 -1.38 -20.51 -20.86
CA THR A 102 -1.43 -19.38 -19.91
C THR A 102 -0.48 -18.27 -20.40
N PRO A 103 -0.94 -17.30 -21.21
CA PRO A 103 -0.10 -16.19 -21.59
C PRO A 103 0.22 -15.37 -20.34
N LEU A 104 1.51 -15.29 -19.98
CA LEU A 104 1.94 -14.32 -18.97
C LEU A 104 1.63 -12.93 -19.49
N TRP A 105 0.75 -12.23 -18.81
CA TRP A 105 0.24 -10.94 -19.22
C TRP A 105 1.32 -9.87 -19.05
N ALA A 106 1.50 -9.02 -20.05
CA ALA A 106 2.33 -7.82 -19.94
C ALA A 106 1.75 -6.69 -20.78
N TYR A 107 1.57 -5.51 -20.19
CA TYR A 107 0.97 -4.35 -20.84
C TYR A 107 1.54 -3.04 -20.32
N THR A 108 1.26 -1.97 -21.07
CA THR A 108 1.45 -0.58 -20.67
C THR A 108 0.12 0.15 -20.83
N ALA A 109 -0.26 0.96 -19.86
CA ALA A 109 -1.50 1.72 -19.90
C ALA A 109 -1.40 3.02 -19.10
N ASP A 110 -2.15 4.03 -19.53
CA ASP A 110 -2.40 5.25 -18.77
C ASP A 110 -3.83 5.18 -18.23
N ILE A 111 -3.98 5.33 -16.92
CA ILE A 111 -5.25 5.16 -16.21
C ILE A 111 -5.57 6.41 -15.41
N SER A 112 -6.81 6.88 -15.57
CA SER A 112 -7.41 7.93 -14.76
C SER A 112 -8.38 7.32 -13.75
N VAL A 113 -8.22 7.69 -12.49
CA VAL A 113 -9.04 7.22 -11.37
C VAL A 113 -9.63 8.41 -10.64
N SER A 114 -10.94 8.41 -10.43
CA SER A 114 -11.62 9.31 -9.50
C SER A 114 -12.28 8.51 -8.39
N PHE A 115 -12.36 9.09 -7.19
CA PHE A 115 -12.90 8.44 -6.00
C PHE A 115 -13.70 9.44 -5.16
N GLY A 116 -14.52 8.94 -4.23
CA GLY A 116 -15.47 9.75 -3.47
C GLY A 116 -16.58 8.86 -2.93
N GLU A 117 -17.81 9.07 -3.40
CA GLU A 117 -18.93 8.14 -3.19
C GLU A 117 -18.73 6.85 -4.01
N GLU A 118 -18.27 6.99 -5.26
CA GLU A 118 -17.98 5.87 -6.16
C GLU A 118 -16.57 5.99 -6.75
N ILE A 119 -15.96 4.84 -7.02
CA ILE A 119 -14.68 4.76 -7.71
C ILE A 119 -14.96 4.60 -9.20
N SER A 120 -14.44 5.51 -10.01
CA SER A 120 -14.46 5.43 -11.47
C SER A 120 -13.05 5.23 -12.01
N ILE A 121 -12.92 4.33 -12.98
CA ILE A 121 -11.64 3.97 -13.60
C ILE A 121 -11.82 4.07 -15.11
N SER A 122 -10.94 4.83 -15.76
CA SER A 122 -10.92 4.95 -17.22
C SER A 122 -9.51 4.74 -17.75
N ALA A 123 -9.39 3.95 -18.81
CA ALA A 123 -8.13 3.76 -19.52
C ALA A 123 -8.02 4.79 -20.65
N GLU A 124 -7.02 5.67 -20.58
CA GLU A 124 -6.72 6.65 -21.62
C GLU A 124 -5.85 6.04 -22.73
N SER A 125 -4.99 5.10 -22.36
CA SER A 125 -4.15 4.36 -23.30
C SER A 125 -3.99 2.90 -22.86
N PHE A 126 -3.79 2.01 -23.83
CA PHE A 126 -3.45 0.61 -23.59
C PHE A 126 -2.64 0.07 -24.76
N ASP A 127 -1.52 -0.58 -24.47
CA ASP A 127 -0.74 -1.34 -25.42
C ASP A 127 -0.22 -2.64 -24.79
N ASN A 128 -0.21 -3.70 -25.61
CA ASN A 128 0.45 -4.96 -25.28
C ASN A 128 1.01 -5.58 -26.56
N ALA A 129 1.72 -6.71 -26.44
CA ALA A 129 2.35 -7.34 -27.60
C ALA A 129 1.36 -7.73 -28.72
N PHE A 130 0.12 -8.12 -28.38
CA PHE A 130 -0.91 -8.44 -29.37
C PHE A 130 -1.34 -7.20 -30.15
N VAL A 131 -1.73 -6.13 -29.43
CA VAL A 131 -2.14 -4.85 -30.02
C VAL A 131 -1.01 -4.27 -30.88
N SER A 132 0.21 -4.22 -30.35
CA SER A 132 1.41 -3.78 -31.05
C SER A 132 1.66 -4.54 -32.36
N VAL A 133 1.51 -5.88 -32.35
CA VAL A 133 1.72 -6.71 -33.56
C VAL A 133 0.60 -6.50 -34.58
N TYR A 134 -0.66 -6.47 -34.16
CA TYR A 134 -1.79 -6.22 -35.07
C TYR A 134 -1.71 -4.84 -35.73
N ARG A 135 -1.39 -3.80 -34.96
CA ARG A 135 -1.18 -2.44 -35.51
C ARG A 135 -0.03 -2.39 -36.50
N LYS A 136 1.12 -3.04 -36.21
CA LYS A 136 2.26 -3.14 -37.15
C LYS A 136 1.91 -3.87 -38.45
N GLN A 137 0.98 -4.82 -38.39
CA GLN A 137 0.46 -5.53 -39.56
C GLN A 137 -0.64 -4.76 -40.29
N LYS A 138 -0.96 -3.53 -39.85
CA LYS A 138 -2.07 -2.71 -40.36
C LYS A 138 -3.45 -3.37 -40.18
N LEU A 139 -3.58 -4.25 -39.19
CA LEU A 139 -4.82 -4.95 -38.82
C LEU A 139 -5.52 -4.21 -37.67
N PHE A 140 -5.93 -2.97 -37.91
CA PHE A 140 -6.47 -2.07 -36.87
C PHE A 140 -7.76 -2.61 -36.24
N GLU A 141 -8.72 -3.06 -37.05
CA GLU A 141 -9.99 -3.62 -36.55
C GLU A 141 -9.78 -4.82 -35.60
N LYS A 142 -8.78 -5.67 -35.89
CA LYS A 142 -8.42 -6.80 -35.02
C LYS A 142 -7.76 -6.34 -33.72
N ALA A 143 -6.96 -5.27 -33.76
CA ALA A 143 -6.40 -4.67 -32.56
C ALA A 143 -7.51 -4.10 -31.68
N ASP A 144 -8.47 -3.38 -32.26
CA ASP A 144 -9.57 -2.76 -31.52
C ASP A 144 -10.57 -3.78 -30.98
N GLN A 145 -10.84 -4.86 -31.73
CA GLN A 145 -11.61 -6.00 -31.23
C GLN A 145 -10.90 -6.67 -30.05
N TYR A 146 -9.60 -6.95 -30.20
CA TYR A 146 -8.81 -7.55 -29.13
C TYR A 146 -8.80 -6.69 -27.86
N MET A 147 -8.66 -5.37 -28.00
CA MET A 147 -8.71 -4.43 -26.86
C MET A 147 -10.06 -4.51 -26.14
N ARG A 148 -11.18 -4.45 -26.88
CA ARG A 148 -12.52 -4.54 -26.30
C ARG A 148 -12.76 -5.83 -25.53
N GLU A 149 -12.21 -6.94 -26.00
CA GLU A 149 -12.41 -8.26 -25.39
C GLU A 149 -11.46 -8.54 -24.21
N ASN A 150 -10.29 -7.89 -24.15
CA ASN A 150 -9.22 -8.33 -23.25
C ASN A 150 -8.64 -7.24 -22.32
N VAL A 151 -8.95 -5.95 -22.50
CA VAL A 151 -8.43 -4.90 -21.60
C VAL A 151 -8.98 -5.08 -20.20
N GLU A 152 -10.30 -5.08 -20.02
CA GLU A 152 -10.94 -5.16 -18.71
C GLU A 152 -10.57 -6.43 -17.90
N PRO A 153 -10.58 -7.65 -18.49
CA PRO A 153 -10.07 -8.84 -17.82
C PRO A 153 -8.57 -8.77 -17.54
N GLY A 154 -7.80 -8.15 -18.43
CA GLY A 154 -6.33 -8.04 -18.35
C GLY A 154 -5.84 -6.98 -17.36
N THR A 155 -6.69 -6.05 -16.93
CA THR A 155 -6.35 -4.94 -16.03
C THR A 155 -6.92 -5.10 -14.63
N GLN A 156 -7.36 -6.30 -14.23
CA GLN A 156 -7.91 -6.56 -12.89
C GLN A 156 -6.93 -6.22 -11.75
N ASN A 157 -5.63 -6.30 -12.01
CA ASN A 157 -4.61 -5.88 -11.06
C ASN A 157 -4.64 -4.37 -10.77
N ILE A 158 -5.16 -3.53 -11.66
CA ILE A 158 -5.38 -2.10 -11.37
C ILE A 158 -6.48 -1.93 -10.32
N ILE A 159 -7.58 -2.68 -10.43
CA ILE A 159 -8.66 -2.68 -9.42
C ILE A 159 -8.10 -3.14 -8.07
N GLY A 160 -7.30 -4.22 -8.07
CA GLY A 160 -6.61 -4.68 -6.86
C GLY A 160 -5.70 -3.61 -6.26
N PHE A 161 -4.93 -2.89 -7.08
CA PHE A 161 -4.07 -1.79 -6.63
C PHE A 161 -4.88 -0.67 -5.98
N ILE A 162 -5.96 -0.22 -6.63
CA ILE A 162 -6.85 0.84 -6.12
C ILE A 162 -7.45 0.42 -4.77
N ARG A 163 -7.94 -0.83 -4.65
CA ARG A 163 -8.47 -1.36 -3.40
C ARG A 163 -7.43 -1.37 -2.27
N VAL A 164 -6.17 -1.69 -2.58
CA VAL A 164 -5.07 -1.65 -1.61
C VAL A 164 -4.78 -0.21 -1.16
N MET A 165 -4.71 0.76 -2.09
CA MET A 165 -4.50 2.16 -1.73
C MET A 165 -5.64 2.68 -0.85
N ALA A 166 -6.87 2.41 -1.26
CA ALA A 166 -8.08 2.71 -0.52
C ALA A 166 -8.03 2.17 0.91
N PHE A 167 -7.62 0.90 1.08
CA PHE A 167 -7.54 0.29 2.40
C PHE A 167 -6.42 0.87 3.27
N ILE A 168 -5.25 1.19 2.70
CA ILE A 168 -4.16 1.83 3.45
C ILE A 168 -4.57 3.24 3.93
N ASN A 169 -5.27 3.99 3.09
CA ASN A 169 -5.77 5.31 3.45
C ASN A 169 -6.86 5.22 4.52
N TYR A 170 -7.80 4.29 4.37
CA TYR A 170 -8.80 3.98 5.41
C TYR A 170 -8.13 3.64 6.75
N LEU A 171 -7.12 2.76 6.77
CA LEU A 171 -6.35 2.47 7.98
C LEU A 171 -5.61 3.69 8.55
N SER A 172 -5.28 4.67 7.72
CA SER A 172 -4.64 5.90 8.18
C SER A 172 -5.61 6.82 8.90
N GLU A 173 -6.89 6.80 8.52
CA GLU A 173 -8.00 7.50 9.18
C GLU A 173 -8.50 6.75 10.41
N HIS A 174 -8.38 5.42 10.41
CA HIS A 174 -8.77 4.51 11.49
C HIS A 174 -7.56 3.79 12.14
N PRO A 175 -6.66 4.53 12.83
CA PRO A 175 -5.42 3.98 13.37
C PRO A 175 -5.62 2.88 14.43
N GLU A 176 -6.79 2.80 15.05
CA GLU A 176 -7.22 1.74 15.97
C GLU A 176 -7.35 0.37 15.29
N LEU A 177 -7.66 0.35 13.99
CA LEU A 177 -7.79 -0.87 13.18
C LEU A 177 -6.44 -1.37 12.64
N LYS A 178 -5.35 -0.63 12.87
CA LYS A 178 -4.01 -1.01 12.42
C LYS A 178 -3.48 -2.19 13.23
N GLU A 179 -3.25 -3.29 12.55
CA GLU A 179 -2.61 -4.49 13.07
C GLU A 179 -1.21 -4.60 12.48
N MET A 180 -0.21 -4.51 13.36
CA MET A 180 1.20 -4.60 12.98
C MET A 180 1.68 -6.02 13.27
N GLU A 181 2.08 -6.76 12.24
CA GLU A 181 2.77 -8.01 12.48
C GLU A 181 4.22 -7.69 12.89
N ASN A 182 4.57 -8.07 14.11
CA ASN A 182 5.96 -8.07 14.52
C ASN A 182 6.67 -9.18 13.75
N LYS A 183 7.84 -8.88 13.18
CA LYS A 183 8.75 -9.93 12.76
C LYS A 183 9.06 -10.77 14.00
N ALA A 184 8.44 -11.94 14.14
CA ALA A 184 9.03 -13.01 14.94
C ALA A 184 10.46 -13.14 14.44
N ASP A 185 11.43 -13.07 15.35
CA ASP A 185 12.86 -13.04 15.07
C ASP A 185 13.23 -14.10 14.00
N VAL A 186 13.34 -13.68 12.73
CA VAL A 186 14.04 -14.45 11.72
C VAL A 186 15.47 -14.53 12.23
N GLY A 187 15.84 -15.71 12.72
CA GLY A 187 16.98 -15.99 13.59
C GLY A 187 18.15 -15.01 13.46
N LYS A 188 18.37 -14.23 14.52
CA LYS A 188 19.61 -13.47 14.70
C LYS A 188 20.77 -14.47 14.82
N SER A 189 21.34 -14.88 13.70
CA SER A 189 22.76 -15.20 13.70
C SER A 189 23.49 -13.87 13.93
N ARG A 190 24.06 -13.71 15.13
CA ARG A 190 24.95 -12.60 15.46
C ARG A 190 26.19 -12.71 14.57
N LYS A 191 26.17 -12.12 13.36
CA LYS A 191 27.42 -11.80 12.66
C LYS A 191 28.01 -10.56 13.32
N LYS A 192 29.23 -10.71 13.86
CA LYS A 192 30.06 -9.63 14.39
C LYS A 192 30.18 -8.53 13.33
N ILE A 193 29.90 -7.30 13.72
CA ILE A 193 30.06 -6.11 12.90
C ILE A 193 31.56 -5.87 12.71
N SER A 194 32.07 -6.02 11.48
CA SER A 194 33.39 -5.51 11.12
C SER A 194 33.32 -4.00 10.94
N ALA A 195 34.22 -3.27 11.59
CA ALA A 195 34.34 -1.84 11.46
C ALA A 195 35.00 -1.51 10.11
N ASP A 196 34.18 -1.31 9.07
CA ASP A 196 34.62 -0.56 7.91
C ASP A 196 33.52 0.43 7.51
N LYS A 197 33.82 1.72 7.64
CA LYS A 197 32.88 2.83 7.49
C LYS A 197 32.73 3.18 6.01
N GLN A 198 31.93 2.41 5.30
CA GLN A 198 31.21 2.90 4.12
C GLN A 198 29.93 3.61 4.60
N PRO A 199 29.50 4.74 3.99
CA PRO A 199 28.20 5.33 4.31
C PRO A 199 27.13 4.31 3.97
N ALA A 200 26.52 3.71 5.00
CA ALA A 200 25.54 2.66 4.83
C ALA A 200 24.38 3.18 3.98
N ARG A 201 24.22 2.66 2.75
CA ARG A 201 22.96 2.75 2.02
C ARG A 201 21.87 2.32 2.99
N LYS A 202 20.92 3.23 3.28
CA LYS A 202 19.83 2.95 4.22
C LYS A 202 19.07 1.74 3.70
N SER A 203 19.25 0.59 4.35
CA SER A 203 18.61 -0.66 3.95
C SER A 203 17.09 -0.46 3.97
N PRO A 204 16.36 -0.91 2.93
CA PRO A 204 14.92 -0.76 2.87
C PRO A 204 14.26 -1.42 4.09
N ARG A 205 13.26 -0.76 4.66
CA ARG A 205 12.52 -1.26 5.80
C ARG A 205 11.30 -2.02 5.31
N VAL A 206 11.05 -3.17 5.93
CA VAL A 206 9.83 -3.96 5.70
C VAL A 206 8.84 -3.64 6.81
N ILE A 207 7.60 -3.36 6.42
CA ILE A 207 6.45 -3.12 7.29
C ILE A 207 5.37 -4.12 6.88
N SER A 208 4.76 -4.78 7.85
CA SER A 208 3.56 -5.60 7.63
C SER A 208 2.40 -4.96 8.39
N LEU A 209 1.38 -4.50 7.66
CA LEU A 209 0.20 -3.80 8.15
C LEU A 209 -1.03 -4.53 7.65
N ASN A 210 -1.78 -5.17 8.54
CA ASN A 210 -3.02 -5.89 8.21
C ASN A 210 -2.85 -6.84 7.00
N GLY A 211 -1.75 -7.60 6.95
CA GLY A 211 -1.38 -8.49 5.85
C GLY A 211 -0.74 -7.83 4.62
N ILE A 212 -0.74 -6.49 4.52
CA ILE A 212 -0.03 -5.75 3.47
C ILE A 212 1.43 -5.55 3.85
N ARG A 213 2.34 -6.01 3.00
CA ARG A 213 3.78 -5.80 3.18
C ARG A 213 4.28 -4.64 2.34
N VAL A 214 4.77 -3.59 3.00
CA VAL A 214 5.41 -2.44 2.35
C VAL A 214 6.92 -2.51 2.55
N ILE A 215 7.67 -2.47 1.44
CA ILE A 215 9.12 -2.44 1.39
C ILE A 215 9.53 -1.07 0.87
N SER A 216 10.08 -0.22 1.75
CA SER A 216 10.46 1.14 1.35
C SER A 216 11.71 1.63 2.08
N SER A 217 12.53 2.40 1.37
CA SER A 217 13.65 3.15 1.95
C SER A 217 13.23 4.50 2.56
N ASN A 218 11.99 4.95 2.32
CA ASN A 218 11.47 6.23 2.77
C ASN A 218 11.08 6.20 4.27
N GLU A 219 11.89 6.86 5.10
CA GLU A 219 11.67 6.93 6.54
C GLU A 219 10.38 7.67 6.96
N LYS A 220 9.93 8.64 6.16
CA LYS A 220 8.69 9.39 6.47
C LYS A 220 7.46 8.52 6.24
N LEU A 221 7.40 7.85 5.08
CA LEU A 221 6.35 6.89 4.75
C LEU A 221 6.27 5.78 5.80
N THR A 222 7.41 5.16 6.08
CA THR A 222 7.49 4.04 7.03
C THR A 222 7.04 4.44 8.45
N ARG A 223 7.28 5.69 8.86
CA ARG A 223 6.80 6.23 10.14
C ARG A 223 5.29 6.47 10.14
N LYS A 224 4.74 7.07 9.07
CA LYS A 224 3.30 7.36 8.93
C LYS A 224 2.47 6.07 8.93
N LEU A 225 2.94 5.02 8.26
CA LEU A 225 2.26 3.73 8.25
C LEU A 225 2.20 3.10 9.64
N ARG A 226 3.31 3.15 10.39
CA ARG A 226 3.42 2.57 11.75
C ARG A 226 2.73 3.35 12.84
N SER A 227 2.54 4.66 12.68
CA SER A 227 1.99 5.48 13.75
C SER A 227 0.55 5.08 14.03
N LYS A 228 0.32 4.55 15.24
CA LYS A 228 -0.99 4.59 15.90
C LYS A 228 -1.13 5.97 16.55
N THR A 229 -2.26 6.64 16.36
CA THR A 229 -2.53 7.91 17.04
C THR A 229 -2.50 7.67 18.54
N ARG A 230 -1.44 8.16 19.20
CA ARG A 230 -1.25 7.96 20.64
C ARG A 230 -2.20 8.89 21.38
N GLN A 231 -3.33 8.37 21.86
CA GLN A 231 -4.16 9.11 22.81
C GLN A 231 -3.37 9.27 24.12
N ARG A 232 -3.00 10.51 24.46
CA ARG A 232 -2.52 10.83 25.81
C ARG A 232 -3.75 10.98 26.69
N LEU A 233 -4.03 9.97 27.51
CA LEU A 233 -5.00 10.12 28.59
C LEU A 233 -4.38 11.07 29.62
N THR A 234 -4.93 12.28 29.72
CA THR A 234 -4.68 13.14 30.88
C THR A 234 -5.63 12.72 31.99
N GLU A 235 -5.19 12.80 33.24
CA GLU A 235 -6.03 12.60 34.43
C GLU A 235 -6.41 13.96 35.02
N ALA A 236 -7.56 14.03 35.70
CA ALA A 236 -7.93 15.16 36.54
C ALA A 236 -8.07 14.68 37.98
N TRP A 237 -7.53 15.45 38.93
CA TRP A 237 -7.61 15.11 40.36
C TRP A 237 -8.05 16.32 41.20
N CYS A 238 -8.75 16.03 42.30
CA CYS A 238 -9.17 17.03 43.28
C CYS A 238 -7.96 17.54 44.06
N VAL A 239 -7.73 18.84 44.04
CA VAL A 239 -6.78 19.50 44.96
C VAL A 239 -7.56 19.99 46.18
N ARG A 240 -7.16 19.55 47.38
CA ARG A 240 -7.76 19.99 48.64
C ARG A 240 -7.45 21.47 48.89
N GLY A 241 -8.42 22.17 49.47
CA GLY A 241 -8.24 23.57 49.88
C GLY A 241 -7.17 23.71 50.96
N HIS A 242 -6.40 24.80 50.91
CA HIS A 242 -5.30 25.08 51.84
C HIS A 242 -5.02 26.57 51.96
N CYS A 243 -4.41 26.98 53.08
CA CYS A 243 -3.92 28.34 53.25
C CYS A 243 -2.56 28.50 52.57
N ARG A 244 -2.45 29.43 51.63
CA ARG A 244 -1.17 29.80 51.00
C ARG A 244 -0.63 31.06 51.63
N HIS A 245 0.62 30.99 52.06
CA HIS A 245 1.35 32.10 52.66
C HIS A 245 2.32 32.66 51.62
N TYR A 246 2.24 33.97 51.37
CA TYR A 246 3.12 34.66 50.41
C TYR A 246 4.29 35.31 51.13
N LYS A 247 5.40 35.51 50.40
CA LYS A 247 6.61 36.18 50.93
C LYS A 247 6.35 37.61 51.44
N THR A 248 5.26 38.23 50.98
CA THR A 248 4.81 39.56 51.41
C THR A 248 4.05 39.56 52.75
N GLY A 249 3.92 38.40 53.42
CA GLY A 249 3.18 38.26 54.68
C GLY A 249 1.67 38.07 54.52
N LYS A 250 1.14 38.16 53.29
CA LYS A 250 -0.27 37.91 52.98
C LYS A 250 -0.58 36.42 53.04
N THR A 251 -1.64 36.04 53.74
CA THR A 251 -2.19 34.67 53.74
C THR A 251 -3.53 34.64 53.02
N VAL A 252 -3.70 33.71 52.09
CA VAL A 252 -4.93 33.55 51.30
C VAL A 252 -5.38 32.09 51.34
N TYR A 253 -6.66 31.85 51.62
CA TYR A 253 -7.25 30.52 51.51
C TYR A 253 -7.55 30.19 50.05
N ILE A 254 -6.97 29.10 49.54
CA ILE A 254 -7.26 28.57 48.22
C ILE A 254 -8.35 27.52 48.38
N LYS A 255 -9.51 27.75 47.75
CA LYS A 255 -10.61 26.80 47.75
C LYS A 255 -10.21 25.51 47.01
N PRO A 256 -10.75 24.34 47.40
CA PRO A 256 -10.55 23.11 46.63
C PRO A 256 -10.92 23.30 45.16
N TYR A 257 -10.14 22.72 44.26
CA TYR A 257 -10.38 22.84 42.82
C TYR A 257 -9.87 21.60 42.07
N MET A 258 -10.39 21.37 40.87
CA MET A 258 -9.93 20.30 39.98
C MET A 258 -8.68 20.74 39.23
N LYS A 259 -7.62 19.93 39.26
CA LYS A 259 -6.39 20.15 38.50
C LYS A 259 -6.24 19.09 37.41
N GLY A 260 -5.96 19.55 36.19
CA GLY A 260 -5.94 18.71 34.98
C GLY A 260 -7.24 18.80 34.19
N SER A 261 -7.17 18.52 32.88
CA SER A 261 -8.31 18.52 31.94
C SER A 261 -8.75 17.11 31.54
N GLY A 262 -8.36 16.10 32.33
CA GLY A 262 -8.47 14.68 32.04
C GLY A 262 -9.73 13.97 32.55
N LYS A 263 -9.79 12.65 32.36
CA LYS A 263 -10.87 11.82 32.93
C LYS A 263 -10.89 11.96 34.47
N THR A 264 -12.09 12.13 35.04
CA THR A 264 -12.35 12.44 36.45
C THR A 264 -12.66 11.23 37.32
N ILE A 265 -12.72 10.01 36.76
CA ILE A 265 -13.10 8.80 37.50
C ILE A 265 -11.91 8.36 38.38
N PRO A 266 -12.03 8.38 39.71
CA PRO A 266 -10.98 7.90 40.60
C PRO A 266 -10.77 6.39 40.41
N LYS A 267 -9.52 5.92 40.43
CA LYS A 267 -9.24 4.49 40.54
C LYS A 267 -9.71 4.00 41.92
N GLU A 268 -10.68 3.08 41.94
CA GLU A 268 -11.07 2.37 43.16
C GLU A 268 -10.00 1.33 43.52
N TYR A 269 -9.31 1.56 44.64
CA TYR A 269 -8.45 0.54 45.22
C TYR A 269 -9.28 -0.27 46.20
N LYS A 270 -9.59 -1.53 45.84
CA LYS A 270 -10.10 -2.51 46.79
C LYS A 270 -8.95 -2.90 47.70
N LEU A 271 -8.97 -2.40 48.93
CA LEU A 271 -8.11 -2.90 49.99
C LEU A 271 -8.70 -4.25 50.42
N SER A 272 -8.03 -5.34 50.03
CA SER A 272 -8.24 -6.68 50.58
C SER A 272 -7.62 -6.78 51.97
#